data_AF-A0A6M0BL60-F1
#
_entry.id   AF-A0A6M0BL60-F1
#
_cell.length_a   1.000
_cell.length_b   1.000
_cell.length_c   1.000
_cell.angle_alpha   90.00
_cell.angle_beta   90.00
_cell.angle_gamma   90.00
#
_symmetry.space_group_name_H-M   'P 1'
#
loop_
_entity.id
_entity.type
_entity.pdbx_description
1 polymer ?
#
loop_
_entity_poly.entity_id
_entity_poly.type
_entity_poly.pdbx_seq_one_letter_code
_entity_poly.pdbx_strand_id
1 'polypeptide(L)'
;MVTIRCGKVTFPNIEAVIFDKDGTLEDSQVYLRELAYKRSRLIDAQIPGIGEPLLMAFGVQDDTLDPTGLMAVGSRRENEIAAAAYIAETGRGWLESLAIAGSAFVEAEK
;
A
#
# COMPACT_ATOMS: atom_id res chain seq x y z
N MET A 1 -22.66 -17.81 -26.05
CA MET A 1 -22.19 -18.53 -24.85
C MET A 1 -20.87 -19.20 -25.15
N VAL A 2 -19.90 -19.09 -24.24
CA VAL A 2 -18.53 -19.57 -24.44
C VAL A 2 -18.25 -20.73 -23.48
N THR A 3 -17.44 -21.70 -23.91
CA THR A 3 -16.95 -22.78 -23.05
C THR A 3 -15.56 -22.42 -22.53
N ILE A 4 -15.39 -22.43 -21.21
CA ILE A 4 -14.10 -22.18 -20.55
C ILE A 4 -13.52 -23.49 -20.03
N ARG A 5 -12.23 -23.71 -20.26
CA ARG A 5 -11.50 -24.88 -19.75
C ARG A 5 -10.43 -24.45 -18.77
N CYS A 6 -10.56 -24.86 -17.51
CA CYS A 6 -9.56 -24.64 -16.46
C CYS A 6 -8.87 -25.99 -16.17
N GLY A 7 -7.69 -26.19 -16.75
CA GLY A 7 -6.96 -27.46 -16.65
C GLY A 7 -7.74 -28.64 -17.25
N LYS A 8 -8.23 -29.54 -16.39
CA LYS A 8 -9.03 -30.72 -16.79
C LYS A 8 -10.54 -30.49 -16.68
N VAL A 9 -10.98 -29.38 -16.09
CA VAL A 9 -12.40 -29.07 -15.88
C VAL A 9 -12.89 -28.17 -17.00
N THR A 10 -14.08 -28.49 -17.52
CA THR A 10 -14.71 -27.74 -18.62
C THR A 10 -16.05 -27.19 -18.16
N PHE A 11 -16.24 -25.88 -18.32
CA PHE A 11 -17.44 -25.15 -17.97
C PHE A 11 -18.12 -24.65 -19.25
N PRO A 12 -19.18 -25.32 -19.73
CA PRO A 12 -19.93 -24.85 -20.89
C PRO A 12 -20.84 -23.68 -20.50
N ASN A 13 -21.35 -22.97 -21.51
CA ASN A 13 -22.42 -21.99 -21.35
C ASN A 13 -22.10 -20.82 -20.39
N ILE A 14 -20.85 -20.39 -20.33
CA ILE A 14 -20.47 -19.22 -19.52
C ILE A 14 -20.92 -17.92 -20.22
N GLU A 15 -21.51 -17.03 -19.43
CA GLU A 15 -21.97 -15.70 -19.83
C GLU A 15 -21.02 -14.59 -19.36
N ALA A 16 -20.37 -14.78 -18.20
CA ALA A 16 -19.41 -13.83 -17.64
C ALA A 16 -18.32 -14.53 -16.84
N VAL A 17 -17.13 -13.90 -16.78
CA VAL A 17 -16.02 -14.28 -15.90
C VAL A 17 -15.70 -13.08 -15.03
N ILE A 18 -15.68 -13.29 -13.72
CA ILE A 18 -15.26 -12.28 -12.75
C ILE A 18 -13.85 -12.63 -12.32
N PHE A 19 -12.96 -11.68 -12.43
CA PHE A 19 -11.60 -11.80 -11.92
C PHE A 19 -11.50 -10.97 -10.66
N ASP A 20 -10.91 -11.57 -9.64
CA ASP A 20 -10.32 -10.81 -8.56
C ASP A 20 -9.12 -10.01 -9.11
N LYS A 21 -8.79 -8.88 -8.48
CA LYS A 21 -7.71 -7.99 -8.97
C LYS A 21 -6.38 -8.36 -8.34
N ASP A 22 -6.24 -8.04 -7.06
CA ASP A 22 -4.99 -8.07 -6.32
C ASP A 22 -4.63 -9.53 -5.96
N GLY A 23 -3.49 -10.01 -6.45
CA GLY A 23 -3.07 -11.40 -6.31
C GLY A 23 -3.68 -12.37 -7.35
N THR A 24 -4.54 -11.88 -8.25
CA THR A 24 -5.15 -12.68 -9.33
C THR A 24 -4.79 -12.16 -10.73
N LEU A 25 -5.07 -10.89 -11.03
CA LEU A 25 -4.70 -10.24 -12.28
C LEU A 25 -3.39 -9.45 -12.18
N GLU A 26 -3.08 -8.95 -10.99
CA GLU A 26 -1.91 -8.13 -10.70
C GLU A 26 -1.21 -8.66 -9.45
N ASP A 27 0.12 -8.81 -9.50
CA ASP A 27 0.92 -8.94 -8.28
C ASP A 27 1.17 -7.55 -7.67
N SER A 28 0.16 -7.05 -6.97
CA SER A 28 0.22 -5.75 -6.30
C SER A 28 1.05 -5.78 -5.03
N GLN A 29 1.37 -6.96 -4.48
CA GLN A 29 2.09 -7.08 -3.22
C GLN A 29 3.50 -6.48 -3.32
N VAL A 30 4.23 -6.81 -4.38
CA VAL A 30 5.59 -6.27 -4.61
C VAL A 30 5.54 -4.75 -4.76
N TYR A 31 4.65 -4.26 -5.62
CA TYR A 31 4.48 -2.83 -5.86
C TYR A 31 4.13 -2.05 -4.59
N LEU A 32 3.14 -2.54 -3.83
CA LEU A 32 2.69 -1.89 -2.59
C LEU A 32 3.81 -1.87 -1.54
N ARG A 33 4.59 -2.95 -1.43
CA ARG A 33 5.74 -2.99 -0.52
C ARG A 33 6.83 -1.99 -0.92
N GLU A 34 7.19 -1.93 -2.20
CA GLU A 34 8.17 -0.95 -2.70
C GLU A 34 7.71 0.49 -2.49
N LEU A 35 6.42 0.75 -2.73
CA LEU A 35 5.81 2.05 -2.50
C LEU A 35 5.84 2.43 -1.00
N ALA A 36 5.62 1.48 -0.11
CA ALA A 36 5.71 1.67 1.34
C ALA A 36 7.14 2.07 1.76
N TYR A 37 8.15 1.37 1.24
CA TYR A 37 9.56 1.70 1.48
C TYR A 37 9.91 3.10 0.96
N LYS A 38 9.47 3.45 -0.25
CA LYS A 38 9.75 4.77 -0.83
C LYS A 38 9.12 5.89 0.00
N ARG A 39 7.83 5.75 0.38
CA ARG A 39 7.13 6.70 1.26
C ARG A 39 7.83 6.84 2.61
N SER A 40 8.12 5.73 3.28
CA SER A 40 8.80 5.71 4.57
C SER A 40 10.16 6.41 4.50
N ARG A 41 10.99 6.07 3.49
CA ARG A 41 12.31 6.69 3.30
C ARG A 41 12.25 8.19 3.03
N LEU A 42 11.30 8.66 2.21
CA LEU A 42 11.14 10.08 1.90
C LEU A 42 10.70 10.89 3.13
N ILE A 43 9.91 10.28 4.01
CA ILE A 43 9.48 10.89 5.26
C ILE A 43 10.62 10.88 6.28
N ASP A 44 11.31 9.73 6.44
CA ASP A 44 12.42 9.58 7.39
C ASP A 44 13.60 10.52 7.07
N ALA A 45 13.85 10.80 5.79
CA ALA A 45 14.82 11.81 5.37
C ALA A 45 14.50 13.23 5.86
N GLN A 46 13.22 13.54 6.10
CA GLN A 46 12.77 14.82 6.66
C GLN A 46 12.61 14.77 8.18
N ILE A 47 12.28 13.59 8.70
CA ILE A 47 11.95 13.31 10.11
C ILE A 47 12.70 12.03 10.54
N PRO A 48 13.99 12.14 10.92
CA PRO A 48 14.78 10.95 11.22
C PRO A 48 14.21 10.13 12.38
N GLY A 49 14.13 8.81 12.20
CA GLY A 49 13.76 7.85 13.23
C GLY A 49 12.30 7.38 13.18
N ILE A 50 11.53 7.79 12.17
CA ILE A 50 10.13 7.33 12.02
C ILE A 50 9.95 6.28 10.93
N GLY A 51 11.01 5.97 10.16
CA GLY A 51 10.93 5.05 9.03
C GLY A 51 10.44 3.64 9.42
N GLU A 52 11.05 3.04 10.45
CA GLU A 52 10.71 1.68 10.90
C GLU A 52 9.31 1.60 11.55
N PRO A 53 8.93 2.50 12.49
CA PRO A 53 7.55 2.56 12.99
C PRO A 53 6.50 2.74 11.89
N LEU A 54 6.81 3.54 10.87
CA LEU A 54 5.90 3.77 9.75
C LEU A 54 5.79 2.55 8.83
N LEU A 55 6.89 1.82 8.60
CA LEU A 55 6.86 0.55 7.86
C LEU A 55 6.01 -0.50 8.56
N MET A 56 6.11 -0.59 9.90
CA MET A 56 5.25 -1.47 10.69
C MET A 56 3.77 -1.10 10.53
N ALA A 57 3.43 0.19 10.60
CA ALA A 57 2.05 0.66 10.40
C ALA A 57 1.53 0.38 8.98
N PHE A 58 2.39 0.50 7.97
CA PHE A 58 2.08 0.11 6.60
C PHE A 58 1.90 -1.40 6.41
N GLY A 59 2.29 -2.21 7.39
CA GLY A 59 2.20 -3.66 7.36
C GLY A 59 3.38 -4.33 6.64
N VAL A 60 4.51 -3.64 6.50
CA VAL A 60 5.72 -4.24 5.92
C VAL A 60 6.39 -5.13 6.97
N GLN A 61 6.60 -6.40 6.65
CA GLN A 61 7.25 -7.38 7.51
C GLN A 61 8.33 -8.11 6.70
N ASP A 62 9.60 -7.79 6.96
CA ASP A 62 10.74 -8.28 6.17
C ASP A 62 10.51 -8.12 4.65
N ASP A 63 10.53 -9.21 3.90
CA ASP A 63 10.28 -9.24 2.45
C ASP A 63 8.80 -9.39 2.07
N THR A 64 7.89 -9.27 3.03
CA THR A 64 6.45 -9.49 2.85
C THR A 64 5.62 -8.27 3.21
N LEU A 65 4.34 -8.31 2.79
CA LEU A 65 3.34 -7.32 3.14
C LEU A 65 2.21 -8.06 3.85
N ASP A 66 1.87 -7.61 5.06
CA ASP A 66 0.73 -8.12 5.79
C ASP A 66 -0.55 -7.82 4.98
N PRO A 67 -1.34 -8.85 4.60
CA PRO A 67 -2.56 -8.65 3.82
C PRO A 67 -3.65 -7.88 4.59
N THR A 68 -3.47 -7.68 5.89
CA THR A 68 -4.33 -6.85 6.74
C THR A 68 -3.73 -5.47 7.06
N GLY A 69 -2.50 -5.22 6.60
CA GLY A 69 -1.76 -3.99 6.81
C GLY A 69 -2.28 -2.80 5.99
N LEU A 70 -1.93 -1.59 6.40
CA LEU A 70 -2.51 -0.36 5.85
C LEU A 70 -2.25 -0.19 4.35
N MET A 71 -1.13 -0.69 3.82
CA MET A 71 -0.87 -0.65 2.38
C MET A 71 -1.69 -1.66 1.58
N ALA A 72 -2.11 -2.77 2.20
CA ALA A 72 -2.89 -3.82 1.54
C ALA A 72 -4.40 -3.50 1.52
N VAL A 73 -4.94 -2.95 2.61
CA VAL A 73 -6.40 -2.72 2.76
C VAL A 73 -6.78 -1.25 2.88
N GLY A 74 -5.85 -0.38 3.25
CA GLY A 74 -6.10 1.04 3.46
C GLY A 74 -6.04 1.83 2.16
N SER A 75 -6.90 2.84 2.04
CA SER A 75 -6.82 3.82 0.97
C SER A 75 -5.52 4.63 1.02
N ARG A 76 -5.16 5.25 -0.10
CA ARG A 76 -4.05 6.22 -0.16
C ARG A 76 -4.17 7.29 0.94
N ARG A 77 -5.38 7.80 1.17
CA ARG A 77 -5.64 8.86 2.16
C ARG A 77 -5.45 8.37 3.59
N GLU A 78 -5.89 7.15 3.91
CA GLU A 78 -5.68 6.57 5.25
C GLU A 78 -4.19 6.36 5.53
N ASN A 79 -3.43 5.88 4.54
CA ASN A 79 -1.97 5.79 4.63
C ASN A 79 -1.32 7.16 4.88
N GLU A 80 -1.76 8.21 4.18
CA GLU A 80 -1.23 9.57 4.36
C GLU A 80 -1.54 10.13 5.76
N ILE A 81 -2.76 9.91 6.26
CA ILE A 81 -3.18 10.33 7.60
C ILE A 81 -2.37 9.59 8.67
N ALA A 82 -2.15 8.29 8.52
CA ALA A 82 -1.31 7.51 9.44
C ALA A 82 0.11 8.07 9.46
N ALA A 83 0.73 8.29 8.29
CA ALA A 83 2.05 8.90 8.19
C ALA A 83 2.11 10.28 8.87
N ALA A 84 1.11 11.13 8.67
CA ALA A 84 1.02 12.42 9.34
C ALA A 84 0.92 12.31 10.87
N ALA A 85 0.25 11.27 11.39
CA ALA A 85 0.17 11.02 12.83
C ALA A 85 1.55 10.67 13.43
N TYR A 86 2.31 9.79 12.77
CA TYR A 86 3.70 9.47 13.16
C TYR A 86 4.62 10.70 13.11
N ILE A 87 4.43 11.58 12.12
CA ILE A 87 5.18 12.85 12.05
C ILE A 87 4.78 13.78 13.22
N ALA A 88 3.49 13.89 13.52
CA ALA A 88 3.00 14.73 14.62
C ALA A 88 3.48 14.27 15.99
N GLU A 89 3.67 12.96 16.19
CA GLU A 89 4.26 12.38 17.41
C GLU A 89 5.64 12.94 17.73
N THR A 90 6.39 13.38 16.70
CA THR A 90 7.71 14.03 16.87
C THR A 90 7.66 15.48 17.39
N GLY A 91 6.45 16.00 17.63
CA GLY A 91 6.21 17.36 18.12
C GLY A 91 5.83 18.39 17.04
N ARG A 92 5.66 17.96 15.78
CA ARG A 92 5.24 18.85 14.69
C ARG A 92 3.75 19.15 14.73
N GLY A 93 3.38 20.33 14.22
CA GLY A 93 1.98 20.72 14.12
C GLY A 93 1.23 19.87 13.09
N TRP A 94 -0.04 19.56 13.35
CA TRP A 94 -0.83 18.67 12.49
C TRP A 94 -0.87 19.07 11.01
N LEU A 95 -1.06 20.35 10.71
CA LEU A 95 -1.07 20.86 9.32
C LEU A 95 0.29 20.71 8.63
N GLU A 96 1.37 20.91 9.37
CA GLU A 96 2.73 20.70 8.89
C GLU A 96 2.97 19.21 8.62
N SER A 97 2.55 18.33 9.53
CA SER A 97 2.65 16.88 9.37
C SER A 97 1.91 16.38 8.14
N LEU A 98 0.69 16.88 7.89
CA LEU A 98 -0.08 16.57 6.68
C LEU A 98 0.65 17.04 5.41
N ALA A 99 1.22 18.23 5.41
CA ALA A 99 1.96 18.76 4.27
C ALA A 99 3.21 17.93 3.95
N ILE A 100 3.94 17.49 4.97
CA ILE A 100 5.12 16.62 4.82
C ILE A 100 4.71 15.25 4.28
N ALA A 101 3.71 14.61 4.89
CA ALA A 101 3.21 13.30 4.45
C ALA A 101 2.70 13.37 3.00
N GLY A 102 1.85 14.34 2.68
CA GLY A 102 1.30 14.52 1.33
C GLY A 102 2.39 14.74 0.28
N SER A 103 3.40 15.56 0.58
CA SER A 103 4.53 15.79 -0.33
C SER A 103 5.35 14.53 -0.58
N ALA A 104 5.63 13.75 0.47
CA ALA A 104 6.33 12.48 0.33
C ALA A 104 5.53 11.45 -0.46
N PHE A 105 4.21 11.42 -0.33
CA PHE A 105 3.35 10.49 -1.09
C PHE A 105 3.33 10.84 -2.57
N VAL A 106 3.18 12.13 -2.91
CA VAL A 106 3.23 12.60 -4.31
C VAL A 106 4.59 12.27 -4.94
N GLU A 107 5.69 12.44 -4.21
CA GLU A 107 7.03 12.11 -4.72
C GLU A 107 7.25 10.59 -4.84
N ALA A 108 6.69 9.79 -3.93
CA ALA A 108 6.77 8.34 -4.00
C ALA A 108 6.03 7.76 -5.23
N GLU A 109 4.99 8.45 -5.70
CA GLU A 109 4.12 8.02 -6.81
C GLU A 109 4.65 8.40 -8.21
N LYS A 110 5.76 9.16 -8.30
CA LYS A 110 6.47 9.46 -9.54
C LYS A 110 7.44 8.35 -9.92
#